data_AF-A0A226EDK6-F1
#
_entry.id   AF-A0A226EDK6-F1
#
_cell.length_a   1.000
_cell.length_b   1.000
_cell.length_c   1.000
_cell.angle_alpha   90.00
_cell.angle_beta   90.00
_cell.angle_gamma   90.00
#
_symmetry.space_group_name_H-M   'P 1'
#
loop_
_entity.id
_entity.type
_entity.pdbx_description
1 polymer ?
#
loop_
_entity_poly.entity_id
_entity_poly.type
_entity_poly.pdbx_seq_one_letter_code
_entity_poly.pdbx_strand_id
1 'polypeptide(L)'
;MLYKFNMKKARLLRTPSFQELVKKYPSIGRITESLRTSLTPYNALKRYVTLSETLYPQYITWNRTNWTTRPTGRFIRLVPWYLMSTLLTISATSFIGIIIRQLLIYNKDPDFSAARVLLLLGYIIFQSFGVSCAVTYIFHVDELCFIMNNMQILQNSAEVNLDKSDVFGLLLNACVPAPLIGFISSLLVPLLLQDIDPTYFCLRTSI
;
A
#
# COMPACT_ATOMS: atom_id res chain seq x y z
N MET A 1 -39.62 37.72 -16.65
CA MET A 1 -40.57 36.61 -16.42
C MET A 1 -39.87 35.60 -15.50
N LEU A 2 -40.05 35.75 -14.18
CA LEU A 2 -39.33 35.03 -13.13
C LEU A 2 -40.00 33.68 -12.81
N TYR A 3 -39.27 32.58 -13.00
CA TYR A 3 -39.70 31.24 -12.60
C TYR A 3 -39.69 31.10 -11.07
N LYS A 4 -40.87 31.04 -10.45
CA LYS A 4 -41.04 30.64 -9.04
C LYS A 4 -40.84 29.12 -8.91
N PHE A 5 -39.63 28.70 -8.58
CA PHE A 5 -39.33 27.30 -8.29
C PHE A 5 -39.96 26.89 -6.94
N ASN A 6 -40.86 25.92 -6.97
CA ASN A 6 -41.73 25.55 -5.86
C ASN A 6 -40.99 24.64 -4.85
N MET A 7 -40.36 25.23 -3.83
CA MET A 7 -39.57 24.54 -2.79
C MET A 7 -40.34 23.52 -1.92
N LYS A 8 -41.68 23.43 -2.02
CA LYS A 8 -42.45 22.45 -1.23
C LYS A 8 -42.28 21.00 -1.71
N LYS A 9 -41.86 20.76 -2.96
CA LYS A 9 -41.66 19.40 -3.49
C LYS A 9 -40.30 18.79 -3.11
N ALA A 10 -39.37 19.58 -2.56
CA ALA A 10 -38.03 19.13 -2.20
C ALA A 10 -37.92 18.42 -0.83
N ARG A 11 -38.96 18.45 0.03
CA ARG A 11 -38.95 17.79 1.35
C ARG A 11 -39.37 16.32 1.35
N LEU A 12 -39.86 15.78 0.23
CA LEU A 12 -40.36 14.40 0.15
C LEU A 12 -39.31 13.37 -0.26
N LEU A 13 -38.07 13.79 -0.53
CA LEU A 13 -36.95 12.89 -0.77
C LEU A 13 -36.04 12.83 0.46
N ARG A 14 -36.61 12.65 1.65
CA ARG A 14 -35.82 12.22 2.81
C ARG A 14 -35.46 10.76 2.55
N THR A 15 -34.22 10.52 2.13
CA THR A 15 -33.69 9.17 2.02
C THR A 15 -33.82 8.49 3.37
N PRO A 16 -34.42 7.29 3.44
CA PRO A 16 -34.55 6.56 4.70
C PRO A 16 -33.16 6.34 5.27
N SER A 17 -33.04 6.49 6.58
CA SER A 17 -31.76 6.25 7.24
C SER A 17 -31.34 4.80 7.03
N PHE A 18 -30.02 4.53 7.03
CA PHE A 18 -29.50 3.18 6.85
C PHE A 18 -30.12 2.19 7.87
N GLN A 19 -30.37 2.64 9.10
CA GLN A 19 -31.04 1.83 10.12
C GLN A 19 -32.49 1.48 9.75
N GLU A 20 -33.24 2.41 9.15
CA GLU A 20 -34.60 2.13 8.67
C GLU A 20 -34.59 1.15 7.49
N LEU A 21 -33.59 1.23 6.61
CA LEU A 21 -33.41 0.27 5.51
C LEU A 21 -33.06 -1.13 6.01
N VAL A 22 -32.17 -1.25 7.01
CA VAL A 22 -31.83 -2.54 7.64
C VAL A 22 -33.04 -3.14 8.35
N LYS A 23 -33.83 -2.32 9.05
CA LYS A 23 -35.07 -2.77 9.71
C LYS A 23 -36.14 -3.20 8.69
N LYS A 24 -36.25 -2.48 7.58
CA LYS A 24 -37.22 -2.77 6.51
C LYS A 24 -36.83 -3.99 5.68
N TYR A 25 -35.54 -4.25 5.50
CA TYR A 25 -35.01 -5.36 4.70
C TYR A 25 -33.95 -6.15 5.48
N PRO A 26 -34.35 -7.15 6.27
CA PRO A 26 -33.41 -7.96 7.07
C PRO A 26 -32.40 -8.76 6.22
N SER A 27 -32.66 -8.96 4.93
CA SER A 27 -31.67 -9.49 3.97
C SER A 27 -30.49 -8.56 3.75
N ILE A 28 -30.73 -7.24 3.70
CA ILE A 28 -29.67 -6.23 3.61
C ILE A 28 -28.80 -6.29 4.87
N GLY A 29 -29.43 -6.42 6.05
CA GLY A 29 -28.72 -6.61 7.33
C GLY A 29 -27.75 -7.80 7.29
N ARG A 30 -28.19 -8.96 6.78
CA ARG A 30 -27.33 -10.15 6.64
C ARG A 30 -26.16 -9.94 5.66
N ILE A 31 -26.41 -9.26 4.54
CA ILE A 31 -25.37 -8.94 3.56
C ILE A 31 -24.37 -7.93 4.14
N THR A 32 -24.85 -6.91 4.85
CA THR A 32 -23.99 -5.89 5.45
C THR A 32 -23.16 -6.47 6.59
N GLU A 33 -23.68 -7.42 7.35
CA GLU A 33 -22.93 -8.09 8.42
C GLU A 33 -21.89 -9.07 7.85
N SER A 34 -22.24 -9.80 6.79
CA SER A 34 -21.29 -10.61 6.03
C SER A 34 -20.18 -9.77 5.40
N LEU A 35 -20.53 -8.61 4.83
CA LEU A 35 -19.57 -7.67 4.28
C LEU A 35 -18.68 -7.08 5.38
N ARG A 36 -19.24 -6.65 6.50
CA ARG A 36 -18.53 -6.07 7.64
C ARG A 36 -17.52 -7.06 8.23
N THR A 37 -17.94 -8.30 8.46
CA THR A 37 -17.04 -9.37 8.93
C THR A 37 -15.98 -9.70 7.88
N SER A 38 -16.29 -9.60 6.59
CA SER A 38 -15.32 -9.80 5.51
C SER A 38 -14.35 -8.62 5.29
N LEU A 39 -14.71 -7.42 5.76
CA LEU A 39 -13.94 -6.18 5.57
C LEU A 39 -12.98 -5.85 6.72
N THR A 40 -12.81 -6.75 7.70
CA THR A 40 -11.82 -6.51 8.74
C THR A 40 -10.42 -6.41 8.13
N PRO A 41 -9.57 -5.46 8.56
CA PRO A 41 -8.21 -5.31 8.03
C PRO A 41 -7.38 -6.58 8.09
N TYR A 42 -7.62 -7.44 9.08
CA TYR A 42 -6.98 -8.75 9.18
C TYR A 42 -7.46 -9.74 8.12
N ASN A 43 -8.76 -9.77 7.79
CA ASN A 43 -9.24 -10.61 6.69
C ASN A 43 -8.74 -10.10 5.33
N ALA A 44 -8.61 -8.78 5.17
CA ALA A 44 -7.94 -8.19 4.01
C ALA A 44 -6.47 -8.63 3.94
N LEU A 45 -5.76 -8.63 5.07
CA LEU A 45 -4.38 -9.11 5.17
C LEU A 45 -4.26 -10.58 4.76
N LYS A 46 -5.13 -11.45 5.24
CA LYS A 46 -5.15 -12.88 4.82
C LYS A 46 -5.30 -13.04 3.31
N ARG A 47 -6.24 -12.31 2.70
CA ARG A 47 -6.45 -12.33 1.24
C ARG A 47 -5.21 -11.84 0.50
N TYR A 48 -4.65 -10.73 0.97
CA TYR A 48 -3.47 -10.13 0.37
C TYR A 48 -2.25 -11.05 0.47
N VAL A 49 -1.97 -11.59 1.65
CA VAL A 49 -0.92 -12.60 1.88
C VAL A 49 -1.08 -13.79 0.96
N THR A 50 -2.32 -14.27 0.79
CA THR A 50 -2.59 -15.39 -0.13
C THR A 50 -2.24 -15.06 -1.57
N LEU A 51 -2.60 -13.86 -2.03
CA LEU A 51 -2.25 -13.38 -3.36
C LEU A 51 -0.74 -13.14 -3.51
N SER A 52 -0.09 -12.63 -2.48
CA SER A 52 1.30 -12.22 -2.56
C SER A 52 2.27 -13.40 -2.41
N GLU A 53 1.92 -14.43 -1.63
CA GLU A 53 2.66 -15.70 -1.61
C GLU A 53 2.67 -16.42 -2.96
N THR A 54 1.64 -16.26 -3.81
CA THR A 54 1.63 -16.84 -5.16
C THR A 54 2.47 -16.04 -6.15
N LEU A 55 2.56 -14.73 -5.96
CA LEU A 55 3.34 -13.84 -6.83
C LEU A 55 4.84 -13.91 -6.52
N TYR A 56 5.22 -13.98 -5.25
CA TYR A 56 6.62 -14.02 -4.86
C TYR A 56 6.83 -14.66 -3.47
N PRO A 57 8.00 -15.27 -3.22
CA PRO A 57 8.32 -15.77 -1.89
C PRO A 57 8.45 -14.63 -0.86
N GLN A 58 7.78 -14.76 0.28
CA GLN A 58 7.81 -13.77 1.35
C GLN A 58 8.77 -14.13 2.47
N TYR A 59 9.20 -13.11 3.21
CA TYR A 59 10.00 -13.24 4.43
C TYR A 59 9.22 -13.88 5.59
N ILE A 60 7.89 -13.80 5.55
CA ILE A 60 6.97 -14.41 6.50
C ILE A 60 6.21 -15.52 5.78
N THR A 61 6.22 -16.72 6.36
CA THR A 61 5.39 -17.84 5.89
C THR A 61 4.17 -17.98 6.80
N TRP A 62 3.00 -18.17 6.19
CA TRP A 62 1.75 -18.40 6.91
C TRP A 62 1.37 -19.88 6.92
N ASN A 63 1.16 -20.45 8.10
CA ASN A 63 0.57 -21.78 8.18
C ASN A 63 -0.94 -21.70 7.90
N ARG A 64 -1.40 -22.36 6.84
CA ARG A 64 -2.79 -22.25 6.34
C ARG A 64 -3.84 -22.88 7.27
N THR A 65 -3.44 -23.79 8.14
CA THR A 65 -4.35 -24.45 9.07
C THR A 65 -4.72 -23.57 10.26
N ASN A 66 -3.72 -22.91 10.85
CA ASN A 66 -3.89 -22.12 12.07
C ASN A 66 -3.69 -20.60 11.86
N TRP A 67 -3.34 -20.16 10.65
CA TRP A 67 -2.98 -18.79 10.29
C TRP A 67 -1.86 -18.17 11.15
N THR A 68 -1.03 -18.99 11.80
CA THR A 68 0.12 -18.49 12.55
C THR A 68 1.25 -18.14 11.59
N THR A 69 1.88 -17.01 11.85
CA THR A 69 3.04 -16.51 11.11
C THR A 69 4.34 -17.04 11.70
N ARG A 70 5.29 -17.37 10.81
CA ARG A 70 6.65 -17.74 11.16
C ARG A 70 7.63 -17.14 10.14
N PRO A 71 8.86 -16.80 10.54
CA PRO A 71 9.91 -16.44 9.59
C PRO A 71 10.16 -17.58 8.59
N THR A 72 10.41 -17.22 7.32
CA THR A 72 10.72 -18.19 6.27
C THR A 72 12.14 -18.73 6.44
N GLY A 73 12.30 -19.94 6.96
CA GLY A 73 13.61 -20.49 7.33
C GLY A 73 14.54 -20.94 6.18
N ARG A 74 14.12 -20.91 4.92
CA ARG A 74 14.98 -21.35 3.78
C ARG A 74 15.47 -20.15 2.98
N PHE A 75 16.75 -19.81 3.15
CA PHE A 75 17.41 -18.71 2.44
C PHE A 75 17.21 -18.77 0.91
N ILE A 76 17.30 -19.96 0.31
CA ILE A 76 17.10 -20.15 -1.14
C ILE A 76 15.73 -19.65 -1.62
N ARG A 77 14.69 -19.77 -0.78
CA ARG A 77 13.36 -19.26 -1.11
C ARG A 77 13.30 -17.74 -1.07
N LEU A 78 14.18 -17.08 -0.33
CA LEU A 78 14.20 -15.63 -0.17
C LEU A 78 15.01 -14.90 -1.25
N VAL A 79 15.71 -15.63 -2.12
CA VAL A 79 16.53 -15.03 -3.19
C VAL A 79 15.73 -14.04 -4.05
N PRO A 80 14.52 -14.36 -4.56
CA PRO A 80 13.73 -13.39 -5.33
C PRO A 80 13.36 -12.15 -4.53
N TRP A 81 13.07 -12.32 -3.24
CA TRP A 81 12.74 -11.21 -2.35
C TRP A 81 13.93 -10.27 -2.16
N TYR A 82 15.13 -10.81 -1.92
CA TYR A 82 16.35 -10.02 -1.82
C TYR A 82 16.70 -9.30 -3.11
N LEU A 83 16.52 -9.96 -4.26
CA LEU A 83 16.71 -9.33 -5.56
C LEU A 83 15.76 -8.14 -5.75
N MET A 84 14.47 -8.32 -5.45
CA MET A 84 13.47 -7.23 -5.53
C MET A 84 13.83 -6.07 -4.59
N SER A 85 14.16 -6.34 -3.33
CA SER A 85 14.54 -5.30 -2.35
C SER A 85 15.84 -4.58 -2.74
N THR A 86 16.79 -5.28 -3.36
CA THR A 86 18.04 -4.69 -3.86
C THR A 86 17.75 -3.76 -5.04
N LEU A 87 16.95 -4.22 -6.02
CA LEU A 87 16.55 -3.41 -7.17
C LEU A 87 15.74 -2.18 -6.75
N LEU A 88 14.83 -2.35 -5.78
CA LEU A 88 14.09 -1.25 -5.15
C LEU A 88 15.04 -0.20 -4.57
N THR A 89 16.07 -0.64 -3.84
CA THR A 89 17.06 0.26 -3.21
C THR A 89 17.91 0.97 -4.25
N ILE A 90 18.40 0.26 -5.26
CA ILE A 90 19.16 0.85 -6.38
C ILE A 90 18.33 1.90 -7.10
N SER A 91 17.07 1.59 -7.42
CA SER A 91 16.11 2.52 -8.00
C SER A 91 15.96 3.78 -7.13
N ALA A 92 15.61 3.61 -5.85
CA ALA A 92 15.45 4.72 -4.91
C ALA A 92 16.68 5.62 -4.84
N THR A 93 17.89 5.04 -4.71
CA THR A 93 19.14 5.82 -4.68
C THR A 93 19.42 6.56 -5.98
N SER A 94 19.07 5.96 -7.13
CA SER A 94 19.24 6.60 -8.44
C SER A 94 18.35 7.83 -8.57
N PHE A 95 17.09 7.74 -8.15
CA PHE A 95 16.17 8.89 -8.17
C PHE A 95 16.55 9.98 -7.17
N ILE A 96 17.06 9.62 -5.99
CA ILE A 96 17.63 10.60 -5.04
C ILE A 96 18.80 11.35 -5.70
N GLY A 97 19.70 10.64 -6.38
CA GLY A 97 20.80 11.25 -7.14
C GLY A 97 20.30 12.23 -8.20
N ILE A 98 19.24 11.88 -8.94
CA ILE A 98 18.61 12.76 -9.93
C ILE A 98 18.07 14.03 -9.25
N ILE A 99 17.34 13.91 -8.13
CA ILE A 99 16.83 15.10 -7.41
C ILE A 99 17.98 15.99 -6.94
N ILE A 100 18.99 15.42 -6.29
CA ILE A 100 20.12 16.19 -5.77
C ILE A 100 20.79 16.94 -6.92
N ARG A 101 21.02 16.28 -8.06
CA ARG A 101 21.57 16.92 -9.26
C ARG A 101 20.68 18.08 -9.73
N GLN A 102 19.37 17.89 -9.81
CA GLN A 102 18.43 18.95 -10.22
C GLN A 102 18.39 20.12 -9.23
N LEU A 103 18.61 19.87 -7.94
CA LEU A 103 18.70 20.91 -6.91
C LEU A 103 20.01 21.71 -6.99
N LEU A 104 21.11 21.07 -7.41
CA LEU A 104 22.43 21.69 -7.48
C LEU A 104 22.69 22.47 -8.78
N ILE A 105 21.97 22.17 -9.87
CA ILE A 105 22.13 22.90 -11.14
C ILE A 105 21.60 24.33 -10.97
N TYR A 106 22.48 25.32 -11.20
CA TYR A 106 22.17 26.74 -11.08
C TYR A 106 21.11 27.20 -12.10
N ASN A 107 21.24 26.76 -13.35
CA ASN A 107 20.27 27.02 -14.41
C ASN A 107 19.24 25.88 -14.46
N LYS A 108 18.16 26.02 -13.69
CA LYS A 108 17.06 25.07 -13.73
C LYS A 108 16.54 24.92 -15.15
N ASP A 109 16.36 23.68 -15.57
CA ASP A 109 15.79 23.38 -16.87
C ASP A 109 14.37 23.99 -16.95
N PRO A 110 14.09 24.93 -17.87
CA PRO A 110 12.76 25.54 -17.98
C PRO A 110 11.66 24.52 -18.27
N ASP A 111 12.02 23.33 -18.79
CA ASP A 111 11.11 22.24 -19.08
C ASP A 111 10.75 21.41 -17.83
N PHE A 112 11.36 21.70 -16.68
CA PHE A 112 11.07 21.02 -15.42
C PHE A 112 9.85 21.64 -14.71
N SER A 113 8.66 21.29 -15.20
CA SER A 113 7.39 21.70 -14.59
C SER A 113 7.29 21.29 -13.11
N ALA A 114 6.68 22.14 -12.28
CA ALA A 114 6.43 21.87 -10.85
C ALA A 114 5.70 20.53 -10.63
N ALA A 115 4.85 20.10 -11.56
CA ALA A 115 4.17 18.81 -11.51
C ALA A 115 5.16 17.64 -11.54
N ARG A 116 6.23 17.72 -12.34
CA ARG A 116 7.28 16.69 -12.43
C ARG A 116 8.07 16.59 -11.12
N VAL A 117 8.38 17.73 -10.51
CA VAL A 117 9.02 17.78 -9.18
C VAL A 117 8.15 17.09 -8.13
N LEU A 118 6.84 17.41 -8.09
CA LEU A 118 5.91 16.82 -7.12
C LEU A 118 5.73 15.31 -7.34
N LEU A 119 5.64 14.86 -8.60
CA LEU A 119 5.58 13.43 -8.93
C LEU A 119 6.84 12.69 -8.50
N LEU A 120 8.02 13.27 -8.77
CA LEU A 120 9.30 12.68 -8.39
C LEU A 120 9.47 12.62 -6.86
N LEU A 121 9.04 13.67 -6.15
CA LEU A 121 9.04 13.69 -4.69
C LEU A 121 8.11 12.62 -4.10
N GLY A 122 6.86 12.54 -4.61
CA GLY A 122 5.90 11.51 -4.20
C GLY A 122 6.42 10.10 -4.46
N TYR A 123 7.10 9.91 -5.60
CA TYR A 123 7.75 8.65 -5.95
C TYR A 123 8.86 8.30 -4.96
N ILE A 124 9.74 9.24 -4.59
CA ILE A 124 10.79 8.98 -3.60
C ILE A 124 10.23 8.67 -2.23
N ILE A 125 9.17 9.37 -1.79
CA ILE A 125 8.50 9.06 -0.52
C ILE A 125 7.99 7.62 -0.54
N PHE A 126 7.33 7.22 -1.64
CA PHE A 126 6.83 5.86 -1.81
C PHE A 126 7.95 4.82 -1.83
N GLN A 127 9.04 5.07 -2.57
CA GLN A 127 10.21 4.19 -2.61
C GLN A 127 10.89 4.07 -1.24
N SER A 128 11.05 5.18 -0.53
CA SER A 128 11.63 5.21 0.82
C SER A 128 10.78 4.41 1.81
N PHE A 129 9.45 4.50 1.70
CA PHE A 129 8.54 3.67 2.47
C PHE A 129 8.71 2.17 2.15
N GLY A 130 8.82 1.81 0.87
CA GLY A 130 9.09 0.44 0.44
C GLY A 130 10.41 -0.11 0.96
N VAL A 131 11.50 0.67 0.86
CA VAL A 131 12.83 0.31 1.39
C VAL A 131 12.77 0.16 2.91
N SER A 132 12.12 1.08 3.62
CA SER A 132 11.91 0.99 5.07
C SER A 132 11.16 -0.30 5.46
N CYS A 133 10.10 -0.65 4.73
CA CYS A 133 9.38 -1.91 4.94
C CYS A 133 10.31 -3.11 4.71
N ALA A 134 11.10 -3.12 3.63
CA ALA A 134 12.05 -4.20 3.35
C ALA A 134 13.10 -4.35 4.47
N VAL A 135 13.72 -3.25 4.90
CA VAL A 135 14.66 -3.23 6.02
C VAL A 135 14.00 -3.76 7.30
N THR A 136 12.78 -3.32 7.60
CA THR A 136 12.01 -3.80 8.75
C THR A 136 11.76 -5.31 8.67
N TYR A 137 11.41 -5.84 7.50
CA TYR A 137 11.25 -7.29 7.31
C TYR A 137 12.56 -8.05 7.51
N ILE A 138 13.72 -7.50 7.14
CA ILE A 138 15.01 -8.18 7.31
C ILE A 138 15.40 -8.24 8.80
N PHE A 139 15.30 -7.10 9.50
CA PHE A 139 15.84 -6.98 10.87
C PHE A 139 14.83 -7.32 11.96
N HIS A 140 13.53 -7.16 11.70
CA HIS A 140 12.47 -7.28 12.71
C HIS A 140 11.40 -8.32 12.33
N VAL A 141 11.76 -9.35 11.55
CA VAL A 141 10.79 -10.40 11.15
C VAL A 141 10.14 -11.09 12.34
N ASP A 142 10.91 -11.40 13.39
CA ASP A 142 10.41 -12.11 14.56
C ASP A 142 9.40 -11.27 15.34
N GLU A 143 9.69 -9.98 15.50
CA GLU A 143 8.78 -9.01 16.13
C GLU A 143 7.50 -8.84 15.31
N LEU A 144 7.61 -8.77 13.97
CA LEU A 144 6.45 -8.70 13.08
C LEU A 144 5.59 -9.96 13.17
N CYS A 145 6.19 -11.15 13.19
CA CYS A 145 5.46 -12.41 13.38
C CYS A 145 4.78 -12.45 14.75
N PHE A 146 5.47 -12.01 15.80
CA PHE A 146 4.90 -11.90 17.14
C PHE A 146 3.68 -10.96 17.16
N ILE A 147 3.79 -9.77 16.56
CA ILE A 147 2.69 -8.79 16.47
C ILE A 147 1.51 -9.36 15.69
N MET A 148 1.76 -10.01 14.54
CA MET A 148 0.71 -10.64 13.72
C MET A 148 -0.01 -11.76 14.47
N ASN A 149 0.72 -12.62 15.18
CA ASN A 149 0.15 -13.71 15.97
C ASN A 149 -0.68 -13.18 17.16
N ASN A 150 -0.21 -12.12 17.83
CA ASN A 150 -0.99 -11.48 18.90
C ASN A 150 -2.27 -10.82 18.37
N MET A 151 -2.22 -10.18 17.19
CA MET A 151 -3.42 -9.63 16.56
C MET A 151 -4.46 -10.71 16.28
N GLN A 152 -4.03 -11.90 15.87
CA GLN A 152 -4.94 -13.03 15.69
C GLN A 152 -5.62 -13.43 17.01
N ILE A 153 -4.87 -13.50 18.11
CA ILE A 153 -5.41 -13.83 19.43
C ILE A 153 -6.41 -12.76 19.88
N LEU A 154 -6.06 -11.49 19.71
CA LEU A 154 -6.93 -10.36 20.04
C LEU A 154 -8.21 -10.39 19.21
N GLN A 155 -8.14 -10.66 17.91
CA GLN A 155 -9.33 -10.77 17.07
C GLN A 155 -10.27 -11.89 17.52
N ASN A 156 -9.72 -13.03 17.91
CA ASN A 156 -10.53 -14.16 18.40
C ASN A 156 -11.13 -13.89 19.79
N SER A 157 -10.52 -13.00 20.58
CA SER A 157 -10.94 -12.67 21.94
C SER A 157 -11.86 -11.44 22.00
N ALA A 158 -11.93 -10.65 20.93
CA ALA A 158 -12.54 -9.32 20.95
C ALA A 158 -14.00 -9.31 20.47
N GLU A 159 -14.91 -9.45 21.43
CA GLU A 159 -16.09 -8.57 21.54
C GLU A 159 -15.70 -7.13 21.98
N VAL A 160 -14.41 -6.88 22.25
CA VAL A 160 -13.91 -5.69 22.95
C VAL A 160 -12.97 -4.88 22.04
N ASN A 161 -13.46 -3.74 21.57
CA ASN A 161 -12.73 -2.62 20.92
C ASN A 161 -12.08 -2.89 19.54
N LEU A 162 -12.92 -2.92 18.50
CA LEU A 162 -12.54 -3.01 17.09
C LEU A 162 -11.60 -1.89 16.60
N ASP A 163 -11.74 -0.67 17.14
CA ASP A 163 -11.13 0.53 16.54
C ASP A 163 -9.59 0.54 16.53
N LYS A 164 -8.93 -0.06 17.53
CA LYS A 164 -7.45 -0.08 17.59
C LYS A 164 -6.82 -1.16 16.72
N SER A 165 -7.52 -2.28 16.50
CA SER A 165 -7.03 -3.35 15.63
C SER A 165 -6.98 -2.92 14.17
N ASP A 166 -7.81 -1.94 13.79
CA ASP A 166 -7.95 -1.54 12.40
C ASP A 166 -6.74 -0.79 11.86
N VAL A 167 -6.11 0.07 12.68
CA VAL A 167 -4.91 0.84 12.27
C VAL A 167 -3.73 -0.09 12.00
N PHE A 168 -3.49 -1.07 12.87
CA PHE A 168 -2.41 -2.03 12.69
C PHE A 168 -2.63 -2.94 11.49
N GLY A 169 -3.86 -3.42 11.29
CA GLY A 169 -4.18 -4.22 10.11
C GLY A 169 -4.02 -3.41 8.82
N LEU A 170 -4.37 -2.12 8.83
CA LEU A 170 -4.17 -1.23 7.68
C LEU A 170 -2.68 -0.97 7.41
N LEU A 171 -1.88 -0.76 8.46
CA LEU A 171 -0.43 -0.62 8.34
C LEU A 171 0.20 -1.87 7.73
N LEU A 172 -0.14 -3.06 8.23
CA LEU A 172 0.36 -4.31 7.66
C LEU A 172 -0.08 -4.52 6.21
N ASN A 173 -1.33 -4.18 5.89
CA ASN A 173 -1.83 -4.22 4.51
C ASN A 173 -1.09 -3.26 3.59
N ALA A 174 -0.51 -2.17 4.09
CA ALA A 174 0.35 -1.29 3.31
C ALA A 174 1.79 -1.83 3.21
N CYS A 175 2.33 -2.40 4.28
CA CYS A 175 3.72 -2.88 4.34
C CYS A 175 3.99 -4.12 3.48
N VAL A 176 3.10 -5.12 3.49
CA VAL A 176 3.31 -6.37 2.71
C VAL A 176 3.42 -6.09 1.20
N PRO A 177 2.55 -5.28 0.56
CA PRO A 177 2.69 -4.94 -0.85
C PRO A 177 3.84 -4.02 -1.18
N ALA A 178 4.26 -3.16 -0.25
CA ALA A 178 5.09 -2.00 -0.57
C ALA A 178 6.36 -2.35 -1.37
N PRO A 179 7.13 -3.40 -1.02
CA PRO A 179 8.31 -3.79 -1.81
C PRO A 179 7.95 -4.22 -3.24
N LEU A 180 6.88 -4.99 -3.43
CA LEU A 180 6.45 -5.47 -4.75
C LEU A 180 5.96 -4.30 -5.61
N ILE A 181 5.13 -3.41 -5.05
CA ILE A 181 4.61 -2.26 -5.79
C ILE A 181 5.76 -1.29 -6.12
N GLY A 182 6.70 -1.08 -5.19
CA GLY A 182 7.89 -0.25 -5.43
C GLY A 182 8.80 -0.81 -6.51
N PHE A 183 8.93 -2.14 -6.58
CA PHE A 183 9.66 -2.82 -7.64
C PHE A 183 8.96 -2.63 -9.00
N ILE A 184 7.66 -2.94 -9.09
CA ILE A 184 6.88 -2.79 -10.33
C ILE A 184 6.88 -1.33 -10.79
N SER A 185 6.73 -0.37 -9.89
CA SER A 185 6.75 1.05 -10.24
C SER A 185 8.12 1.48 -10.77
N SER A 186 9.22 0.94 -10.24
CA SER A 186 10.57 1.17 -10.77
C SER A 186 10.74 0.67 -12.21
N LEU A 187 10.11 -0.44 -12.56
CA LEU A 187 10.11 -0.94 -13.94
C LEU A 187 9.23 -0.12 -14.88
N LEU A 188 8.12 0.42 -14.36
CA LEU A 188 7.16 1.21 -15.15
C LEU A 188 7.59 2.67 -15.34
N VAL A 189 8.40 3.23 -14.44
CA VAL A 189 8.79 4.64 -14.50
C VAL A 189 9.46 5.01 -15.84
N PRO A 190 10.47 4.28 -16.35
CA PRO A 190 11.06 4.58 -17.66
C PRO A 190 10.03 4.52 -18.80
N LEU A 191 9.03 3.64 -18.68
CA LEU A 191 7.98 3.47 -19.69
C LEU A 191 6.90 4.56 -19.60
N LEU A 192 6.68 5.16 -18.42
CA LEU A 192 5.75 6.27 -18.20
C LEU A 192 6.39 7.63 -18.52
N LEU A 193 7.71 7.74 -18.34
CA LEU A 193 8.49 8.95 -18.57
C LEU A 193 9.31 8.81 -19.85
N GLN A 194 8.65 8.43 -20.97
CA GLN A 194 9.31 8.20 -22.26
C GLN A 194 10.08 9.41 -22.78
N ASP A 195 9.68 10.63 -22.39
CA ASP A 195 10.38 11.87 -22.73
C ASP A 195 11.66 12.10 -21.91
N ILE A 196 11.84 11.32 -20.85
CA ILE A 196 13.01 11.35 -19.98
C ILE A 196 13.84 10.14 -20.35
N ASP A 197 14.68 10.29 -21.37
CA ASP A 197 15.67 9.28 -21.70
C ASP A 197 16.50 8.98 -20.43
N PRO A 198 16.40 7.78 -19.82
CA PRO A 198 17.15 7.47 -18.60
C PRO A 198 18.67 7.56 -18.84
N THR A 199 19.07 7.39 -20.10
CA THR A 199 20.45 7.58 -20.56
C THR A 199 20.87 9.05 -20.55
N TYR A 200 19.93 10.00 -20.68
CA TYR A 200 20.19 11.44 -20.54
C TYR A 200 20.79 11.79 -19.17
N PHE A 201 20.35 11.12 -18.11
CA PHE A 201 20.90 11.36 -16.77
C PHE A 201 22.23 10.66 -16.52
N CYS A 202 22.41 9.44 -17.05
CA CYS A 202 23.63 8.67 -16.84
C CYS A 202 24.81 9.13 -17.73
N LEU A 203 24.53 9.57 -18.96
CA LEU A 203 25.56 9.87 -19.96
C LEU A 203 25.81 11.37 -20.19
N ARG A 204 24.99 12.27 -19.66
CA ARG A 204 25.32 13.70 -19.66
C ARG A 204 26.36 14.00 -18.57
N THR A 205 27.57 13.48 -18.74
CA THR A 205 28.77 13.95 -18.06
C THR A 205 29.07 15.36 -18.57
N SER A 206 28.95 16.34 -17.67
CA SER A 206 29.64 17.64 -17.68
C SER A 206 30.23 18.09 -19.02
N ILE A 207 29.48 18.92 -19.74
CA ILE A 207 30.02 20.06 -20.49
C ILE A 207 29.57 21.30 -19.73
#